data_AF-A0A5N7ILJ0-F1
#
_entry.id   AF-A0A5N7ILJ0-F1
#
_cell.length_a   1.000
_cell.length_b   1.000
_cell.length_c   1.000
_cell.angle_alpha   90.00
_cell.angle_beta   90.00
_cell.angle_gamma   90.00
#
_symmetry.space_group_name_H-M   'P 1'
#
loop_
_entity.id
_entity.type
_entity.pdbx_description
1 polymer ?
#
loop_
_entity_poly.entity_id
_entity_poly.type
_entity_poly.pdbx_seq_one_letter_code
_entity_poly.pdbx_strand_id
1 'polypeptide(L)' 'MSINFIMWVAEMILGIILNVFIGKIAVFIFKKDGTGPRIIIRVAGIVLFINGLSAILSIHLL' A
#
# COMPACT_ATOMS: atom_id res chain seq x y z
N MET A 1 10.99 18.28 8.43
CA MET A 1 10.66 17.01 7.72
C MET A 1 10.28 17.36 6.30
N SER A 2 10.85 16.74 5.27
CA SER A 2 10.47 17.03 3.88
C SER A 2 9.09 16.44 3.57
N ILE A 3 8.29 17.14 2.77
CA ILE A 3 6.94 16.67 2.37
C ILE A 3 7.01 15.28 1.72
N ASN A 4 8.07 15.00 0.96
CA ASN A 4 8.32 13.72 0.30
C ASN A 4 8.51 12.58 1.30
N PHE A 5 9.21 12.83 2.41
CA PHE A 5 9.39 11.81 3.45
C PHE A 5 8.06 11.39 4.08
N ILE A 6 7.18 12.35 4.33
CA ILE A 6 5.84 12.08 4.87
C ILE A 6 5.02 11.27 3.87
N MET A 7 5.11 11.58 2.57
CA MET A 7 4.40 10.82 1.52
C MET A 7 4.87 9.37 1.45
N TRP A 8 6.19 9.09 1.48
CA TRP A 8 6.68 7.71 1.41
C TRP A 8 6.32 6.87 2.64
N VAL A 9 6.35 7.48 3.83
CA VAL A 9 5.86 6.83 5.04
C VAL A 9 4.36 6.54 4.94
N ALA A 10 3.58 7.49 4.42
CA ALA A 10 2.15 7.30 4.19
C ALA A 10 1.86 6.19 3.17
N GLU A 11 2.63 6.09 2.08
CA GLU A 11 2.52 5.00 1.09
C GLU A 11 2.79 3.63 1.71
N MET A 12 3.82 3.49 2.54
CA MET A 12 4.07 2.23 3.26
C MET A 12 2.90 1.86 4.16
N ILE A 13 2.40 2.81 4.95
CA ILE A 13 1.28 2.58 5.87
C ILE A 13 0.02 2.18 5.09
N LEU A 14 -0.29 2.88 3.99
CA LEU A 14 -1.41 2.55 3.10
C LEU A 14 -1.26 1.16 2.48
N GLY A 15 -0.05 0.79 2.03
CA GLY A 15 0.24 -0.54 1.50
C GLY A 15 -0.02 -1.66 2.52
N ILE A 16 0.35 -1.43 3.79
CA ILE A 16 0.06 -2.36 4.89
C ILE A 16 -1.45 -2.44 5.15
N ILE A 17 -2.13 -1.29 5.26
CA ILE A 17 -3.58 -1.22 5.52
C ILE A 17 -4.36 -1.95 4.42
N LEU A 18 -3.99 -1.76 3.15
CA LEU A 18 -4.61 -2.41 2.00
C LEU A 18 -4.49 -3.94 2.06
N ASN A 19 -3.33 -4.45 2.49
CA ASN A 19 -3.10 -5.88 2.61
C ASN A 19 -3.76 -6.50 3.85
N VAL A 20 -3.78 -5.79 4.98
CA VAL A 20 -4.40 -6.27 6.24
C VAL A 20 -5.93 -6.27 6.14
N PHE A 21 -6.51 -5.20 5.61
CA PHE A 21 -7.97 -5.05 5.51
C PHE A 21 -8.55 -5.44 4.14
N ILE A 22 -7.82 -6.26 3.39
CA ILE A 22 -8.11 -6.60 2.00
C ILE A 22 -9.55 -7.07 1.75
N GLY A 23 -10.13 -7.85 2.67
CA GLY A 23 -11.51 -8.32 2.56
C GLY A 23 -12.54 -7.20 2.73
N LYS A 24 -12.33 -6.30 3.71
CA LYS A 24 -13.22 -5.16 3.93
C LYS A 24 -13.14 -4.17 2.77
N ILE A 25 -11.94 -3.95 2.24
CA ILE A 25 -11.70 -3.04 1.11
C ILE A 25 -12.27 -3.64 -0.19
N ALA A 26 -12.14 -4.95 -0.40
CA ALA A 26 -12.75 -5.65 -1.53
C ALA A 26 -14.27 -5.47 -1.54
N VAL A 27 -14.93 -5.66 -0.39
CA VAL A 27 -16.37 -5.45 -0.26
C VAL A 27 -16.74 -3.98 -0.43
N PHE A 28 -15.95 -3.06 0.12
CA PHE A 28 -16.25 -1.62 0.01
C PHE A 28 -16.16 -1.10 -1.44
N ILE A 29 -15.10 -1.48 -2.18
CA ILE A 29 -14.85 -0.98 -3.54
C ILE A 29 -15.65 -1.78 -4.58
N PHE A 30 -15.55 -3.10 -4.54
CA PHE A 30 -16.12 -3.96 -5.58
C PHE A 30 -17.54 -4.45 -5.25
N LYS A 31 -18.08 -4.09 -4.07
CA LYS A 31 -19.37 -4.60 -3.54
C LYS A 31 -19.47 -6.12 -3.50
N LYS A 32 -18.34 -6.81 -3.65
CA LYS A 32 -18.24 -8.26 -3.78
C LYS A 32 -16.93 -8.72 -3.18
N ASP A 33 -17.04 -9.69 -2.29
CA ASP A 33 -15.89 -10.41 -1.79
C ASP A 33 -15.55 -11.57 -2.74
N GLY A 34 -14.28 -11.74 -3.06
CA GLY A 34 -13.84 -12.79 -3.97
C GLY A 34 -12.35 -12.76 -4.26
N THR A 35 -11.84 -13.86 -4.82
CA THR A 35 -10.40 -14.05 -5.08
C THR A 35 -9.86 -12.99 -6.04
N GLY A 36 -10.60 -12.67 -7.11
CA GLY A 36 -10.21 -11.64 -8.09
C GLY A 36 -10.07 -10.23 -7.48
N PRO A 37 -11.13 -9.66 -6.87
CA PRO A 37 -11.08 -8.36 -6.19
C PRO A 37 -9.96 -8.28 -5.15
N ARG A 38 -9.75 -9.34 -4.36
CA ARG A 38 -8.68 -9.41 -3.37
C ARG A 38 -7.30 -9.38 -4.02
N ILE A 39 -7.07 -10.10 -5.11
CA ILE A 39 -5.75 -10.10 -5.79
C ILE A 39 -5.37 -8.69 -6.24
N ILE A 40 -6.30 -7.94 -6.84
CA ILE A 40 -6.05 -6.58 -7.33
C ILE A 40 -5.62 -5.67 -6.17
N ILE A 41 -6.34 -5.72 -5.04
CA ILE A 41 -6.01 -4.91 -3.86
C ILE A 41 -4.66 -5.33 -3.25
N ARG A 42 -4.34 -6.63 -3.28
CA ARG A 42 -3.06 -7.16 -2.80
C ARG A 42 -1.90 -6.61 -3.60
N VAL A 43 -2.01 -6.64 -4.93
CA VAL A 43 -1.00 -6.11 -5.84
C VAL A 43 -0.83 -4.62 -5.61
N ALA A 44 -1.92 -3.85 -5.51
CA ALA A 44 -1.86 -2.42 -5.22
C ALA A 44 -1.17 -2.13 -3.87
N GLY A 45 -1.50 -2.88 -2.82
CA GLY A 45 -0.89 -2.74 -1.50
C GLY A 45 0.62 -3.07 -1.51
N ILE A 46 1.03 -4.12 -2.24
CA ILE A 46 2.44 -4.50 -2.38
C ILE A 46 3.22 -3.41 -3.14
N VAL A 47 2.67 -2.87 -4.24
CA VAL A 47 3.34 -1.80 -5.01
C VAL A 47 3.54 -0.55 -4.15
N LEU A 48 2.52 -0.13 -3.41
CA LEU A 48 2.62 1.02 -2.48
C LEU A 48 3.67 0.78 -1.40
N PHE A 49 3.72 -0.41 -0.83
CA PHE A 49 4.71 -0.76 0.19
C PHE A 49 6.13 -0.75 -0.37
N ILE A 50 6.37 -1.34 -1.54
CA ILE A 50 7.69 -1.38 -2.18
C ILE A 50 8.15 0.03 -2.57
N ASN A 51 7.26 0.87 -3.11
CA ASN A 51 7.61 2.24 -3.48
C ASN A 51 8.04 3.07 -2.26
N GLY A 52 7.25 3.04 -1.18
CA GLY A 52 7.60 3.74 0.04
C GLY A 52 8.88 3.21 0.69
N LEU A 53 9.07 1.89 0.71
CA LEU A 53 10.28 1.26 1.24
C LEU A 53 11.53 1.63 0.42
N SER A 54 11.44 1.59 -0.91
CA SER A 54 12.53 1.93 -1.82
C SER A 54 12.96 3.39 -1.66
N ALA A 55 11.99 4.31 -1.51
CA ALA A 55 12.28 5.73 -1.35
C ALA A 55 12.95 6.04 -0.01
N ILE A 56 12.53 5.38 1.08
CA ILE A 56 13.17 5.52 2.40
C ILE A 56 14.59 4.95 2.38
N LEU A 57 14.79 3.77 1.78
CA LEU A 57 16.11 3.15 1.65
C LEU A 57 17.06 4.00 0.80
N SER A 58 16.56 4.59 -0.31
CA SER A 58 17.36 5.47 -1.16
C SER A 58 17.84 6.72 -0.42
N ILE A 59 17.08 7.22 0.55
CA ILE A 59 17.48 8.37 1.37
C ILE A 59 18.47 7.99 2.46
N HIS A 60 18.38 6.76 2.97
CA HIS A 60 19.29 6.32 4.02
C HIS A 60 20.69 5.98 3.48
N LEU A 61 20.80 5.67 2.18
CA LEU A 61 22.06 5.33 1.49
C LEU A 61 22.79 6.55 0.86
N LEU A 62 22.25 7.77 1.02
CA LEU A 62 22.83 9.05 0.58
C LEU A 62 23.29 9.87 1.80
#